data_AF-A0A7C4V3J9-F1
#
_entry.id   AF-A0A7C4V3J9-F1
#
_cell.length_a   1.000
_cell.length_b   1.000
_cell.length_c   1.000
_cell.angle_alpha   90.00
_cell.angle_beta   90.00
_cell.angle_gamma   90.00
#
_symmetry.space_group_name_H-M   'P 1'
#
loop_
_entity.id
_entity.type
_entity.pdbx_description
1 polymer ?
#
loop_
_entity_poly.entity_id
_entity_poly.type
_entity_poly.pdbx_seq_one_letter_code
_entity_poly.pdbx_strand_id
1 'polypeptide(L)'
;MSTDAGKPHPERRGLGKNPFEGMEPLIEAARQETGAPHLDTIEPPASPKPLPSDPIQRAQALAALHACPFLGLLQDPDIRYLGADEGHRCYAGPRPRAITIPYQERLCLTDHYQECEIFTRALSRRAATAPAGPARRFRDWLARLFSKGS
;
A
#
# COMPACT_ATOMS: atom_id res chain seq x y z
N MET A 1 -22.73 -13.52 -74.52
CA MET A 1 -22.92 -14.21 -73.23
C MET A 1 -21.55 -14.60 -72.70
N SER A 2 -21.28 -14.21 -71.47
CA SER A 2 -19.97 -13.96 -70.87
C SER A 2 -19.09 -15.18 -70.65
N THR A 3 -17.79 -15.00 -70.84
CA THR A 3 -16.73 -15.76 -70.17
C THR A 3 -15.82 -14.75 -69.48
N ASP A 4 -15.85 -14.68 -68.14
CA ASP A 4 -14.83 -13.98 -67.38
C ASP A 4 -14.68 -14.59 -65.98
N ALA A 5 -13.46 -14.51 -65.48
CA ALA A 5 -12.79 -15.43 -64.58
C ALA A 5 -13.31 -15.46 -63.13
N GLY A 6 -13.48 -16.67 -62.59
CA GLY A 6 -13.56 -16.93 -61.15
C GLY A 6 -12.20 -16.74 -60.49
N LYS A 7 -12.02 -15.63 -59.78
CA LYS A 7 -10.83 -15.34 -58.98
C LYS A 7 -10.86 -16.15 -57.67
N PRO A 8 -9.80 -16.89 -57.29
CA PRO A 8 -9.77 -17.61 -56.02
C PRO A 8 -9.59 -16.64 -54.84
N HIS A 9 -10.38 -16.86 -53.80
CA HIS A 9 -10.27 -16.19 -52.50
C HIS A 9 -8.99 -16.67 -51.79
N PRO A 10 -8.14 -15.78 -51.24
CA PRO A 10 -6.95 -16.22 -50.53
C PRO A 10 -7.32 -16.92 -49.22
N GLU A 11 -6.76 -18.11 -49.03
CA GLU A 11 -6.73 -18.84 -47.76
C GLU A 11 -6.29 -17.92 -46.62
N ARG A 12 -7.08 -17.90 -45.54
CA ARG A 12 -6.64 -17.35 -44.25
C ARG A 12 -5.56 -18.28 -43.69
N ARG A 13 -4.30 -18.01 -44.05
CA ARG A 13 -3.12 -18.59 -43.40
C ARG A 13 -3.23 -18.37 -41.89
N GLY A 14 -2.92 -19.44 -41.17
CA GLY A 14 -3.30 -19.67 -39.79
C GLY A 14 -2.99 -18.54 -38.82
N LEU A 15 -3.89 -18.38 -37.84
CA LEU A 15 -3.52 -17.81 -36.55
C LEU A 15 -2.30 -18.59 -36.05
N GLY A 16 -1.20 -17.88 -35.86
CA GLY A 16 -0.01 -18.42 -35.23
C GLY A 16 -0.39 -19.07 -33.91
N LYS A 17 0.03 -20.33 -33.77
CA LYS A 17 0.22 -21.05 -32.51
C LYS A 17 0.46 -20.11 -31.34
N ASN A 18 -0.30 -20.32 -30.27
CA ASN A 18 -0.23 -19.46 -29.09
C ASN A 18 1.21 -19.49 -28.56
N PRO A 19 1.87 -18.34 -28.34
CA PRO A 19 3.24 -18.29 -27.84
C PRO A 19 3.41 -18.87 -26.42
N PHE A 20 2.31 -19.34 -25.81
CA PHE A 20 2.24 -19.97 -24.50
C PHE A 20 2.19 -21.50 -24.54
N GLU A 21 2.03 -22.12 -25.72
CA GLU A 21 2.09 -23.58 -25.86
C GLU A 21 3.49 -24.10 -25.53
N GLY A 22 3.63 -24.81 -24.40
CA GLY A 22 4.88 -25.40 -23.92
C GLY A 22 5.41 -24.82 -22.60
N MET A 23 4.78 -23.78 -22.05
CA MET A 23 5.18 -23.15 -20.79
C MET A 23 4.53 -23.77 -19.55
N GLU A 24 3.44 -24.53 -19.73
CA GLU A 24 2.69 -25.20 -18.66
C GLU A 24 3.56 -25.99 -17.66
N PRO A 25 4.56 -26.81 -18.08
CA PRO A 25 5.38 -27.54 -17.11
C PRO A 25 6.31 -26.64 -16.28
N LEU A 26 6.70 -25.47 -16.80
CA LEU A 26 7.50 -24.49 -16.06
C LEU A 26 6.63 -23.63 -15.12
N ILE A 27 5.40 -23.33 -15.52
CA ILE A 27 4.39 -22.68 -14.67
C ILE A 27 4.03 -23.61 -13.51
N GLU A 28 3.88 -24.91 -13.76
CA GLU A 28 3.60 -25.91 -12.73
C GLU A 28 4.80 -26.12 -11.78
N ALA A 29 6.03 -26.18 -12.31
CA ALA A 29 7.23 -26.24 -11.47
C ALA A 29 7.40 -24.98 -10.60
N ALA A 30 7.12 -23.78 -11.14
CA ALA A 30 7.17 -22.54 -10.36
C ALA A 30 6.12 -22.51 -9.22
N ARG A 31 4.94 -23.13 -9.40
CA ARG A 31 3.93 -23.28 -8.34
C ARG A 31 4.38 -24.22 -7.22
N GLN A 32 5.24 -25.19 -7.51
CA GLN A 32 5.72 -26.17 -6.52
C GLN A 32 6.97 -25.65 -5.76
N GLU A 33 7.83 -24.87 -6.42
CA GLU A 33 9.06 -24.33 -5.83
C GLU A 33 8.82 -23.03 -5.04
N THR A 34 7.89 -22.20 -5.50
CA THR A 34 7.37 -21.12 -4.67
C THR A 34 6.36 -21.77 -3.73
N GLY A 35 6.76 -22.00 -2.48
CA GLY A 35 5.81 -22.24 -1.39
C GLY A 35 4.93 -20.99 -1.22
N ALA A 36 4.08 -20.72 -2.21
CA ALA A 36 3.00 -19.77 -2.12
C ALA A 36 2.19 -20.25 -0.91
N PRO A 37 2.06 -19.42 0.14
CA PRO A 37 1.20 -19.79 1.24
C PRO A 37 -0.15 -20.14 0.63
N HIS A 38 -0.66 -21.31 0.98
CA HIS A 38 -2.04 -21.69 0.67
C HIS A 38 -2.90 -20.47 0.92
N LEU A 39 -3.82 -20.13 0.01
CA LEU A 39 -4.71 -18.98 0.17
C LEU A 39 -5.54 -19.03 1.48
N ASP A 40 -5.43 -20.13 2.22
CA ASP A 40 -6.05 -20.39 3.52
C ASP A 40 -5.17 -19.91 4.70
N THR A 41 -3.94 -19.45 4.45
CA THR A 41 -2.99 -18.93 5.46
C THR A 41 -2.72 -17.43 5.31
N ILE A 42 -3.43 -16.73 4.44
CA ILE A 42 -3.54 -15.28 4.60
C ILE A 42 -4.64 -15.08 5.65
N GLU A 43 -4.24 -15.03 6.92
CA GLU A 43 -5.15 -14.61 7.98
C GLU A 43 -5.75 -13.26 7.52
N PRO A 44 -7.08 -13.16 7.35
CA PRO A 44 -7.70 -11.90 6.96
C PRO A 44 -7.25 -10.84 7.98
N PRO A 45 -6.93 -9.60 7.55
CA PRO A 45 -6.58 -8.55 8.48
C PRO A 45 -7.68 -8.53 9.54
N ALA A 46 -7.30 -8.78 10.79
CA ALA A 46 -8.21 -8.94 11.91
C ALA A 46 -9.38 -7.97 11.74
N SER A 47 -10.61 -8.50 11.64
CA SER A 47 -11.82 -7.69 11.48
C SER A 47 -11.70 -6.46 12.37
N PRO A 48 -12.00 -5.24 11.87
CA PRO A 48 -11.89 -4.05 12.68
C PRO A 48 -12.70 -4.32 13.95
N LYS A 49 -12.03 -4.20 15.12
CA LYS A 49 -12.71 -4.39 16.42
C LYS A 49 -14.03 -3.62 16.36
N PRO A 50 -15.15 -4.21 16.77
CA PRO A 50 -16.43 -3.50 16.78
C PRO A 50 -16.24 -2.16 17.46
N LEU A 51 -16.78 -1.09 16.85
CA LEU A 51 -16.75 0.24 17.45
C LEU A 51 -17.23 0.13 18.91
N PRO A 52 -16.55 0.79 19.86
CA PRO A 52 -16.98 0.76 21.25
C PRO A 52 -18.44 1.16 21.38
N SER A 53 -19.22 0.35 22.12
CA SER A 53 -20.61 0.68 22.44
C SER A 53 -20.68 1.82 23.46
N ASP A 54 -19.65 1.98 24.28
CA ASP A 54 -19.51 3.08 25.22
C ASP A 54 -19.37 4.41 24.45
N PRO A 55 -20.26 5.39 24.69
CA PRO A 55 -20.24 6.66 23.98
C PRO A 55 -18.92 7.44 24.16
N ILE A 56 -18.26 7.32 25.30
CA ILE A 56 -16.99 8.00 25.57
C ILE A 56 -15.88 7.36 24.72
N GLN A 57 -15.79 6.03 24.74
CA GLN A 57 -14.80 5.32 23.92
C GLN A 57 -15.04 5.52 22.42
N ARG A 58 -16.31 5.60 22.00
CA ARG A 58 -16.66 5.89 20.62
C ARG A 58 -16.24 7.30 20.21
N ALA A 59 -16.47 8.31 21.04
CA ALA A 59 -16.03 9.68 20.78
C ALA A 59 -14.49 9.76 20.69
N GLN A 60 -13.78 9.06 21.56
CA GLN A 60 -12.31 8.96 21.51
C GLN A 60 -11.83 8.30 20.21
N ALA A 61 -12.46 7.21 19.77
CA ALA A 61 -12.13 6.53 18.53
C ALA A 61 -12.39 7.40 17.29
N LEU A 62 -13.47 8.19 17.29
CA LEU A 62 -13.75 9.13 16.20
C LEU A 62 -12.75 10.30 16.20
N ALA A 63 -12.47 10.89 17.35
CA ALA A 63 -11.44 11.92 17.48
C ALA A 63 -10.06 11.42 17.04
N ALA A 64 -9.81 10.11 17.16
CA ALA A 64 -8.59 9.50 16.68
C ALA A 64 -8.44 9.48 15.15
N LEU A 65 -9.53 9.51 14.40
CA LEU A 65 -9.49 9.60 12.94
C LEU A 65 -9.13 11.02 12.46
N HIS A 66 -9.51 12.03 13.23
CA HIS A 66 -9.37 13.45 12.92
C HIS A 66 -8.14 14.09 13.58
N ALA A 67 -7.16 13.30 14.00
CA ALA A 67 -5.97 13.79 14.70
C ALA A 67 -4.69 13.18 14.12
N CYS A 68 -3.57 13.85 14.37
CA CYS A 68 -2.26 13.41 13.92
C CYS A 68 -1.89 12.05 14.53
N PRO A 69 -1.53 11.03 13.72
CA PRO A 69 -1.16 9.70 14.22
C PRO A 69 0.21 9.67 14.93
N PHE A 70 0.98 10.76 14.89
CA PHE A 70 2.24 10.90 15.62
C PHE A 70 2.10 11.71 16.92
N LEU A 71 0.89 12.12 17.28
CA LEU A 71 0.62 12.84 18.53
C LEU A 71 0.28 11.84 19.63
N GLY A 72 1.05 11.88 20.72
CA GLY A 72 0.80 11.12 21.94
C GLY A 72 1.22 11.91 23.17
N LEU A 73 0.99 11.36 24.36
CA LEU A 73 1.43 11.96 25.63
C LEU A 73 2.89 11.63 25.92
N LEU A 74 3.52 12.42 26.78
CA LEU A 74 4.87 12.14 27.27
C LEU A 74 4.94 10.83 28.06
N GLN A 75 3.89 10.54 28.82
CA GLN A 75 3.79 9.34 29.68
C GLN A 75 3.39 8.11 28.88
N ASP A 76 2.60 8.29 27.82
CA ASP A 76 2.10 7.21 26.97
C ASP A 76 1.99 7.69 25.51
N PRO A 77 2.85 7.22 24.59
CA PRO A 77 2.81 7.59 23.17
C PRO A 77 1.54 7.15 22.44
N ASP A 78 0.82 6.15 22.94
CA ASP A 78 -0.35 5.58 22.27
C ASP A 78 -1.65 6.30 22.66
N ILE A 79 -1.60 7.12 23.71
CA ILE A 79 -2.74 7.89 24.21
C ILE A 79 -2.53 9.38 23.92
N ARG A 80 -3.62 10.10 23.69
CA ARG A 80 -3.67 11.57 23.58
C ARG A 80 -4.91 12.11 24.27
N TYR A 81 -4.87 13.38 24.65
CA TYR A 81 -6.06 14.11 25.05
C TYR A 81 -6.81 14.67 23.85
N LEU A 82 -8.10 14.93 24.03
CA LEU A 82 -8.95 15.55 23.00
C LEU A 82 -8.63 17.04 22.81
N GLY A 83 -8.18 17.71 23.88
CA GLY A 83 -7.77 19.10 23.88
C GLY A 83 -6.26 19.29 23.85
N ALA A 84 -5.82 20.50 23.54
CA ALA A 84 -4.39 20.82 23.57
C ALA A 84 -3.85 20.78 25.00
N ASP A 85 -2.62 20.26 25.14
CA ASP A 85 -2.01 19.98 26.42
C ASP A 85 -0.48 20.06 26.35
N GLU A 86 0.17 20.53 27.41
CA GLU A 86 1.63 20.68 27.44
C GLU A 86 2.36 19.32 27.49
N GLY A 87 1.67 18.26 27.87
CA GLY A 87 2.16 16.89 27.88
C GLY A 87 2.23 16.24 26.50
N HIS A 88 1.58 16.80 25.48
CA HIS A 88 1.63 16.25 24.13
C HIS A 88 3.04 16.30 23.51
N ARG A 89 3.42 15.22 22.84
CA ARG A 89 4.70 15.05 22.15
C ARG A 89 4.48 14.58 20.71
N CYS A 90 5.33 15.06 19.82
CA CYS A 90 5.44 14.60 18.44
C CYS A 90 6.41 13.42 18.37
N TYR A 91 5.92 12.26 17.93
CA TYR A 91 6.68 11.02 17.74
C TYR A 91 7.04 10.75 16.27
N ALA A 92 6.95 11.75 15.40
CA ALA A 92 7.21 11.62 13.97
C ALA A 92 8.72 11.43 13.63
N GLY A 93 9.60 11.58 14.61
CA GLY A 93 11.05 11.45 14.46
C GLY A 93 11.66 10.55 15.54
N PRO A 94 13.00 10.38 15.53
CA PRO A 94 13.69 9.46 16.43
C PRO A 94 13.66 9.90 17.90
N ARG A 95 13.36 11.17 18.17
CA ARG A 95 13.19 11.71 19.52
C ARG A 95 11.84 12.41 19.65
N PRO A 96 11.08 12.15 20.73
CA PRO A 96 9.85 12.87 21.02
C PRO A 96 10.13 14.36 21.19
N ARG A 97 9.29 15.22 20.61
CA ARG A 97 9.44 16.68 20.69
C ARG A 97 8.21 17.34 21.28
N ALA A 98 8.40 18.33 22.14
CA ALA A 98 7.30 19.18 22.62
C ALA A 98 6.66 19.95 21.47
N ILE A 99 5.35 20.13 21.53
CA ILE A 99 4.57 20.88 20.54
C ILE A 99 3.89 22.03 21.28
N THR A 100 3.93 23.23 20.72
CA THR A 100 3.25 24.39 21.33
C THR A 100 1.73 24.24 21.25
N ILE A 101 1.02 24.70 22.28
CA ILE A 101 -0.45 24.66 22.35
C ILE A 101 -1.11 25.19 21.06
N PRO A 102 -0.74 26.37 20.51
CA PRO A 102 -1.38 26.89 19.29
C PRO A 102 -1.11 26.05 18.05
N TYR A 103 -0.05 25.25 18.03
CA TYR A 103 0.25 24.32 16.93
C TYR A 103 -0.58 23.05 17.06
N GLN A 104 -0.82 22.57 18.29
CA GLN A 104 -1.68 21.43 18.55
C GLN A 104 -3.13 21.70 18.12
N GLU A 105 -3.69 22.84 18.53
CA GLU A 105 -5.07 23.24 18.25
C GLU A 105 -5.32 23.45 16.76
N ARG A 106 -4.35 24.04 16.04
CA ARG A 106 -4.52 24.31 14.61
C ARG A 106 -4.33 23.08 13.74
N LEU A 107 -3.40 22.19 14.11
CA LEU A 107 -2.96 21.10 13.23
C LEU A 107 -3.07 19.73 13.86
N CYS A 108 -2.48 19.50 15.04
CA CYS A 108 -2.30 18.12 15.52
C CYS A 108 -3.59 17.43 15.98
N LEU A 109 -4.57 18.21 16.43
CA LEU A 109 -5.86 17.73 16.95
C LEU A 109 -7.03 17.94 15.97
N THR A 110 -6.73 18.25 14.70
CA THR A 110 -7.71 18.54 13.66
C THR A 110 -7.35 17.78 12.39
N ASP A 111 -8.28 17.72 11.43
CA ASP A 111 -8.04 17.14 10.10
C ASP A 111 -6.90 17.82 9.32
N HIS A 112 -6.48 19.01 9.74
CA HIS A 112 -5.38 19.75 9.14
C HIS A 112 -4.00 19.17 9.50
N TYR A 113 -3.91 18.10 10.29
CA TYR A 113 -2.61 17.45 10.58
C TYR A 113 -1.87 17.03 9.31
N GLN A 114 -2.57 16.82 8.20
CA GLN A 114 -1.99 16.46 6.90
C GLN A 114 -1.19 17.61 6.27
N GLU A 115 -1.47 18.86 6.65
CA GLU A 115 -0.75 20.06 6.22
C GLU A 115 0.55 20.28 7.05
N CYS A 116 0.70 19.56 8.17
CA CYS A 116 1.88 19.64 9.02
C CYS A 116 3.13 19.12 8.28
N GLU A 117 4.11 19.99 8.05
CA GLU A 117 5.36 19.60 7.39
C GLU A 117 6.08 18.44 8.09
N ILE A 118 6.00 18.38 9.42
CA ILE A 118 6.64 17.32 10.20
C ILE A 118 6.02 15.96 9.87
N PHE A 119 4.69 15.92 9.74
CA PHE A 119 3.93 14.73 9.34
C PHE A 119 4.31 14.31 7.92
N THR A 120 4.25 15.22 6.95
CA THR A 120 4.56 14.94 5.54
C THR A 120 5.99 14.45 5.35
N ARG A 121 6.96 15.04 6.05
CA ARG A 121 8.36 14.58 6.04
C ARG A 121 8.49 13.19 6.68
N ALA A 122 7.72 12.86 7.71
CA ALA A 122 7.75 11.55 8.35
C ALA A 122 7.16 10.45 7.46
N LEU A 123 6.06 10.73 6.77
CA LEU A 123 5.51 9.82 5.75
C LEU A 123 6.52 9.56 4.64
N SER A 124 7.17 10.60 4.13
CA SER A 124 8.19 10.49 3.09
C SER A 124 9.36 9.59 3.52
N ARG A 125 9.84 9.74 4.77
CA ARG A 125 10.89 8.87 5.32
C ARG A 125 10.42 7.41 5.42
N ARG A 126 9.22 7.16 5.94
CA ARG A 126 8.66 5.80 6.03
C ARG A 126 8.54 5.14 4.67
N ALA A 127 8.07 5.87 3.66
CA ALA A 127 7.96 5.38 2.28
C ALA A 127 9.34 5.05 1.68
N ALA A 128 10.36 5.86 1.95
CA ALA A 128 11.73 5.62 1.47
C ALA A 128 12.37 4.37 2.08
N THR A 129 12.04 4.05 3.33
CA THR A 129 12.55 2.85 4.03
C THR A 129 11.70 1.60 3.81
N ALA A 130 10.53 1.71 3.19
CA ALA A 130 9.67 0.57 2.93
C ALA A 130 10.39 -0.40 1.97
N PRO A 131 10.43 -1.71 2.28
CA PRO A 131 11.04 -2.68 1.40
C PRO A 131 10.34 -2.61 0.04
N ALA A 132 11.12 -2.55 -1.04
CA ALA A 132 10.60 -2.58 -2.40
C ALA A 132 9.73 -3.83 -2.56
N GLY A 133 8.41 -3.62 -2.66
CA GLY A 133 7.45 -4.71 -2.76
C GLY A 133 7.70 -5.62 -3.97
N PRO A 134 7.05 -6.78 -4.01
CA PRO A 134 7.26 -7.81 -5.03
C PRO A 134 7.16 -7.27 -6.48
N ALA A 135 6.33 -6.23 -6.72
CA ALA A 135 6.20 -5.58 -8.02
C ALA A 135 7.50 -4.95 -8.54
N ARG A 136 8.32 -4.34 -7.68
CA ARG A 136 9.59 -3.72 -8.09
C ARG A 136 10.64 -4.79 -8.42
N ARG A 137 10.67 -5.87 -7.63
CA ARG A 137 11.54 -7.03 -7.87
C ARG A 137 11.19 -7.74 -9.18
N PHE A 138 9.91 -7.90 -9.48
CA PHE A 138 9.44 -8.47 -10.75
C PHE A 138 9.84 -7.61 -11.94
N ARG A 139 9.68 -6.28 -11.85
CA ARG A 139 10.13 -5.35 -12.90
C ARG A 139 11.64 -5.42 -13.13
N ASP A 140 12.44 -5.47 -12.07
CA ASP A 140 13.90 -5.55 -12.18
C ASP A 140 14.35 -6.91 -12.74
N TRP A 141 13.64 -8.00 -12.43
CA TRP A 141 13.85 -9.32 -13.04
C TRP A 141 13.49 -9.34 -14.54
N LEU A 142 12.35 -8.75 -14.93
CA LEU A 142 11.97 -8.59 -16.34
C LEU A 142 13.02 -7.79 -17.11
N ALA A 143 13.48 -6.66 -16.57
CA ALA A 143 14.52 -5.84 -17.22
C ALA A 143 15.83 -6.62 -17.45
N ARG A 144 16.18 -7.54 -16.55
CA ARG A 144 17.35 -8.42 -16.69
C ARG A 144 17.15 -9.51 -17.75
N LEU A 145 15.95 -10.06 -17.88
CA LEU A 145 15.62 -11.03 -18.93
C LEU A 145 15.73 -10.40 -20.32
N PHE A 146 15.28 -9.17 -20.50
CA PHE A 146 15.33 -8.48 -21.80
C PHE A 146 16.68 -7.82 -22.12
N SER A 147 17.61 -7.70 -21.16
CA SER A 147 18.97 -7.17 -21.39
C SER A 147 19.99 -8.23 -21.84
N LYS A 148 19.63 -9.51 -21.88
CA LYS A 148 20.55 -10.62 -22.20
C LYS A 148 20.39 -11.17 -23.63
N GLY A 149 20.01 -10.30 -24.57
CA GLY A 149 19.74 -10.65 -25.97
C GLY A 149 20.30 -9.65 -26.99
N SER A 150 21.56 -9.24 -26.85
CA SER A 150 22.37 -8.65 -27.94
C SER A 150 23.72 -9.33 -28.01
#